data_AF-A0A6G6WIT0-F1
#
_entry.id   AF-A0A6G6WIT0-F1
#
_cell.length_a   1.000
_cell.length_b   1.000
_cell.length_c   1.000
_cell.angle_alpha   90.00
_cell.angle_beta   90.00
_cell.angle_gamma   90.00
#
_symmetry.space_group_name_H-M   'P 1'
#
loop_
_entity.id
_entity.type
_entity.pdbx_description
1 polymer ?
#
loop_
_entity_poly.entity_id
_entity_poly.type
_entity_poly.pdbx_seq_one_letter_code
_entity_poly.pdbx_strand_id
1 'polypeptide(L)'
;MTQADPQIEALAAQRLAADEERITGQARRRQSLTLSAAWREFWRHPSPWLISTFLVASVIARIAVGRGSWWELLVPVALIALFPVIEWVIHVAVLHWRPRTIGPLTVDSLLAREHRAHHADPRDLPLVFIPWRVLVWLLPTYVVVAWLVTPNSAWMLTLLVSVYGIKAGYEWTHYLVHSDHRPRSRWYRSVWRNHRLHHYKNEHYWFTVTSAGTADRLFGTYPADASAVPTSPTVKRLHDLEETRG
;
A
#
# COMPACT_ATOMS: atom_id res chain seq x y z
N MET A 1 12.46 -10.30 -53.47
CA MET A 1 12.45 -9.80 -52.09
C MET A 1 13.84 -9.26 -51.81
N THR A 2 13.98 -7.95 -51.71
CA THR A 2 15.27 -7.28 -51.49
C THR A 2 15.73 -7.62 -50.08
N GLN A 3 16.93 -8.20 -49.93
CA GLN A 3 17.52 -8.43 -48.61
C GLN A 3 17.65 -7.08 -47.89
N ALA A 4 17.31 -7.05 -46.60
CA ALA A 4 17.45 -5.85 -45.77
C ALA A 4 18.93 -5.46 -45.67
N ASP A 5 19.18 -4.16 -45.53
CA ASP A 5 20.55 -3.64 -45.35
C ASP A 5 21.25 -4.37 -44.19
N PRO A 6 22.46 -4.94 -44.39
CA PRO A 6 23.21 -5.64 -43.35
C PRO A 6 23.38 -4.83 -42.05
N GLN A 7 23.39 -3.50 -42.12
CA GLN A 7 23.47 -2.62 -40.95
C GLN A 7 22.18 -2.64 -40.13
N ILE A 8 21.02 -2.76 -40.78
CA ILE A 8 19.72 -2.84 -40.14
C ILE A 8 19.57 -4.18 -39.41
N GLU A 9 20.01 -5.28 -40.04
CA GLU A 9 20.00 -6.61 -39.42
C GLU A 9 20.92 -6.68 -38.19
N ALA A 10 22.12 -6.09 -38.28
CA ALA A 10 23.05 -6.02 -37.14
C ALA A 10 22.48 -5.21 -35.97
N LEU A 11 21.82 -4.08 -36.25
CA LEU A 11 21.17 -3.26 -35.22
C LEU A 11 19.98 -3.97 -34.58
N ALA A 12 19.18 -4.69 -35.39
CA ALA A 12 18.06 -5.48 -34.89
C ALA A 12 18.55 -6.63 -34.00
N ALA A 13 19.62 -7.32 -34.39
CA ALA A 13 20.24 -8.38 -33.59
C ALA A 13 20.81 -7.84 -32.27
N GLN A 14 21.45 -6.67 -32.27
CA GLN A 14 21.94 -6.03 -31.04
C GLN A 14 20.80 -5.65 -30.09
N ARG A 15 19.70 -5.10 -30.62
CA ARG A 15 18.52 -4.74 -29.81
C ARG A 15 17.84 -5.97 -29.23
N LEU A 16 17.68 -7.02 -30.03
CA LEU A 16 17.13 -8.29 -29.57
C LEU A 16 18.01 -8.90 -28.48
N ALA A 17 19.32 -8.93 -28.65
CA ALA A 17 20.26 -9.44 -27.64
C ALA A 17 20.20 -8.62 -26.34
N ALA A 18 20.09 -7.29 -26.42
CA ALA A 18 19.94 -6.43 -25.26
C ALA A 18 18.58 -6.62 -24.54
N ASP A 19 17.50 -6.83 -25.31
CA ASP A 19 16.18 -7.14 -24.77
C ASP A 19 16.14 -8.54 -24.14
N GLU A 20 16.75 -9.53 -24.77
CA GLU A 20 16.91 -10.89 -24.24
C GLU A 20 17.79 -10.90 -22.99
N GLU A 21 18.88 -10.13 -22.94
CA GLU A 21 19.70 -9.97 -21.74
C GLU A 21 18.93 -9.25 -20.63
N ARG A 22 18.07 -8.27 -20.97
CA ARG A 22 17.16 -7.64 -19.99
C ARG A 22 16.18 -8.68 -19.42
N ILE A 23 15.56 -9.50 -20.27
CA ILE A 23 14.55 -10.50 -19.88
C ILE A 23 15.19 -11.67 -19.12
N THR A 24 16.25 -12.26 -19.66
CA THR A 24 16.96 -13.41 -19.07
C THR A 24 17.81 -12.99 -17.87
N GLY A 25 18.40 -11.80 -17.88
CA GLY A 25 19.07 -11.18 -16.74
C GLY A 25 18.11 -10.87 -15.59
N GLN A 26 16.89 -10.42 -15.88
CA GLN A 26 15.80 -10.31 -14.89
C GLN A 26 15.38 -11.68 -14.35
N ALA A 27 15.28 -12.70 -15.19
CA ALA A 27 14.96 -14.06 -14.77
C ALA A 27 16.06 -14.68 -13.88
N ARG A 28 17.34 -14.38 -14.15
CA ARG A 28 18.52 -14.82 -13.37
C ARG A 28 18.74 -13.98 -12.10
N ARG A 29 18.22 -12.75 -12.04
CA ARG A 29 18.17 -11.86 -10.85
C ARG A 29 17.09 -12.20 -9.83
N ARG A 30 16.44 -13.37 -9.92
CA ARG A 30 15.53 -13.93 -8.90
C ARG A 30 16.22 -14.30 -7.57
N GLN A 31 17.22 -13.54 -7.16
CA GLN A 31 17.71 -13.54 -5.79
C GLN A 31 16.67 -12.83 -4.93
N SER A 32 16.29 -13.43 -3.80
CA SER A 32 15.40 -12.77 -2.84
C SER A 32 15.97 -11.40 -2.49
N LEU A 33 15.16 -10.34 -2.62
CA LEU A 33 15.59 -8.99 -2.27
C LEU A 33 15.98 -8.98 -0.79
N THR A 34 17.20 -8.56 -0.49
CA THR A 34 17.63 -8.44 0.92
C THR A 34 16.85 -7.31 1.58
N LEU A 35 16.66 -7.37 2.90
CA LEU A 35 15.92 -6.33 3.62
C LEU A 35 16.57 -4.94 3.43
N SER A 36 17.91 -4.88 3.41
CA SER A 36 18.66 -3.65 3.16
C SER A 36 18.48 -3.12 1.73
N ALA A 37 18.39 -4.00 0.74
CA ALA A 37 18.09 -3.59 -0.63
C ALA A 37 16.64 -3.09 -0.75
N ALA A 38 15.69 -3.78 -0.11
CA ALA A 38 14.30 -3.35 -0.04
C ALA A 38 14.17 -1.98 0.65
N TRP A 39 14.91 -1.76 1.73
CA TRP A 39 14.97 -0.49 2.45
C TRP A 39 15.49 0.65 1.57
N ARG A 40 16.58 0.43 0.83
CA ARG A 40 17.10 1.46 -0.09
C ARG A 40 16.10 1.81 -1.20
N GLU A 41 15.41 0.81 -1.72
CA GLU A 41 14.40 1.02 -2.77
C GLU A 41 13.18 1.77 -2.23
N PHE A 42 12.71 1.46 -1.02
CA PHE A 42 11.61 2.18 -0.37
C PHE A 42 11.83 3.70 -0.37
N TRP A 43 13.03 4.17 -0.04
CA TRP A 43 13.37 5.59 -0.02
C TRP A 43 13.55 6.25 -1.40
N ARG A 44 13.41 5.50 -2.51
CA ARG A 44 13.35 6.08 -3.86
C ARG A 44 11.96 6.59 -4.22
N HIS A 45 10.96 6.26 -3.43
CA HIS A 45 9.59 6.70 -3.65
C HIS A 45 9.28 7.97 -2.83
N PRO A 46 8.41 8.87 -3.32
CA PRO A 46 8.11 10.11 -2.61
C PRO A 46 7.37 9.93 -1.29
N SER A 47 6.48 8.93 -1.19
CA SER A 47 5.61 8.74 -0.03
C SER A 47 6.40 8.59 1.30
N PRO A 48 7.43 7.72 1.38
CA PRO A 48 8.27 7.60 2.57
C PRO A 48 8.89 8.91 3.05
N TRP A 49 9.37 9.76 2.14
CA TRP A 49 9.92 11.07 2.49
C TRP A 49 8.88 12.01 3.10
N LEU A 50 7.69 12.07 2.49
CA LEU A 50 6.60 12.93 2.97
C LEU A 50 6.14 12.50 4.37
N ILE A 51 5.86 11.21 4.57
CA ILE A 51 5.41 10.69 5.87
C ILE A 51 6.50 10.89 6.93
N SER A 52 7.75 10.58 6.60
CA SER A 52 8.85 10.66 7.57
C SER A 52 9.19 12.09 7.95
N THR A 53 9.04 13.05 7.04
CA THR A 53 9.21 14.47 7.36
C THR A 53 8.22 14.92 8.42
N PHE A 54 6.94 14.59 8.25
CA PHE A 54 5.90 14.91 9.24
C PHE A 54 6.08 14.15 10.56
N LEU A 55 6.49 12.88 10.50
CA LEU A 55 6.79 12.09 11.68
C LEU A 55 7.95 12.69 12.49
N VAL A 56 9.09 12.97 11.84
CA VAL A 56 10.27 13.54 12.49
C VAL A 56 9.96 14.92 13.06
N ALA A 57 9.27 15.78 12.31
CA ALA A 57 8.83 17.08 12.80
C ALA A 57 7.93 16.95 14.04
N SER A 58 6.98 16.01 14.03
CA SER A 58 6.09 15.75 15.16
C SER A 58 6.83 15.21 16.38
N VAL A 59 7.82 14.33 16.18
CA VAL A 59 8.68 13.81 17.27
C VAL A 59 9.52 14.93 17.89
N ILE A 60 10.18 15.75 17.06
CA ILE A 60 10.98 16.88 17.54
C ILE A 60 10.11 17.87 18.32
N ALA A 61 8.95 18.24 17.76
CA ALA A 61 8.01 19.12 18.43
C ALA A 61 7.47 18.50 19.73
N ARG A 62 7.17 17.19 19.74
CA ARG A 62 6.70 16.50 20.94
C ARG A 62 7.74 16.56 22.05
N ILE A 63 9.01 16.35 21.73
CA ILE A 63 10.12 16.45 22.69
C ILE A 63 10.28 17.89 23.19
N ALA A 64 10.20 18.88 22.28
CA ALA A 64 10.36 20.30 22.62
C ALA A 64 9.26 20.83 23.57
N VAL A 65 8.02 20.33 23.46
CA VAL A 65 6.93 20.67 24.40
C VAL A 65 7.23 20.18 25.83
N GLY A 66 8.13 19.21 26.00
CA GLY A 66 8.58 18.73 27.29
C GLY A 66 7.61 17.73 27.93
N ARG A 67 7.51 17.76 29.26
CA ARG A 67 6.76 16.75 30.03
C ARG A 67 5.28 16.79 29.66
N GLY A 68 4.74 15.64 29.29
CA GLY A 68 3.30 15.45 29.14
C GLY A 68 2.70 14.61 30.26
N SER A 69 1.45 14.24 30.05
CA SER A 69 0.73 13.28 30.88
C SER A 69 1.04 11.85 30.43
N TRP A 70 1.20 10.92 31.38
CA TRP A 70 1.33 9.49 31.06
C TRP A 70 0.07 8.93 30.38
N TRP A 71 -1.09 9.57 30.59
CA TRP A 71 -2.34 9.22 29.93
C TRP A 71 -2.31 9.40 28.42
N GLU A 72 -1.38 10.21 27.89
CA GLU A 72 -1.19 10.36 26.44
C GLU A 72 -0.80 9.04 25.77
N LEU A 73 -0.22 8.08 26.51
CA LEU A 73 0.10 6.75 26.02
C LEU A 73 -1.14 5.93 25.63
N LEU A 74 -2.33 6.30 26.11
CA LEU A 74 -3.57 5.70 25.65
C LEU A 74 -3.78 5.94 24.15
N VAL A 75 -3.26 7.04 23.59
CA VAL A 75 -3.41 7.37 22.16
C VAL A 75 -2.74 6.34 21.25
N PRO A 76 -1.41 6.09 21.33
CA PRO A 76 -0.78 5.06 20.50
C PRO A 76 -1.33 3.66 20.79
N VAL A 77 -1.64 3.33 22.05
CA VAL A 77 -2.22 2.02 22.40
C VAL A 77 -3.58 1.81 21.74
N ALA A 78 -4.49 2.78 21.86
CA ALA A 78 -5.81 2.71 21.24
C ALA A 78 -5.71 2.68 19.72
N LEU A 79 -4.84 3.49 19.12
CA LEU A 79 -4.66 3.49 17.67
C LEU A 79 -4.11 2.16 17.17
N ILE A 80 -3.11 1.56 17.82
CA ILE A 80 -2.60 0.23 17.43
C ILE A 80 -3.69 -0.83 17.53
N ALA A 81 -4.51 -0.79 18.59
CA ALA A 81 -5.60 -1.75 18.78
C ALA A 81 -6.73 -1.58 17.73
N LEU A 82 -7.08 -0.34 17.39
CA LEU A 82 -8.13 -0.01 16.44
C LEU A 82 -7.67 -0.07 14.98
N PHE A 83 -6.36 0.04 14.73
CA PHE A 83 -5.83 0.19 13.37
C PHE A 83 -6.27 -0.91 12.40
N PRO A 84 -6.32 -2.21 12.75
CA PRO A 84 -6.81 -3.22 11.83
C PRO A 84 -8.23 -2.95 11.32
N VAL A 85 -9.10 -2.40 12.19
CA VAL A 85 -10.48 -2.03 11.82
C VAL A 85 -10.49 -0.79 10.94
N ILE A 86 -9.70 0.23 11.30
CA ILE A 86 -9.56 1.46 10.48
C ILE A 86 -9.02 1.11 9.08
N GLU A 87 -7.99 0.28 9.03
CA GLU A 87 -7.38 -0.25 7.81
C GLU A 87 -8.41 -0.99 6.95
N TRP A 88 -9.18 -1.91 7.55
CA TRP A 88 -10.24 -2.64 6.83
C TRP A 88 -11.30 -1.68 6.25
N VAL A 89 -11.76 -0.71 7.04
CA VAL A 89 -12.77 0.27 6.58
C VAL A 89 -12.22 1.11 5.43
N ILE A 90 -11.00 1.61 5.53
CA ILE A 90 -10.36 2.37 4.45
C ILE A 90 -10.23 1.49 3.20
N HIS A 91 -9.75 0.26 3.36
CA HIS A 91 -9.52 -0.63 2.23
C HIS A 91 -10.83 -0.95 1.50
N VAL A 92 -11.89 -1.31 2.23
CA VAL A 92 -13.19 -1.64 1.65
C VAL A 92 -13.91 -0.39 1.12
N ALA A 93 -14.08 0.64 1.95
CA ALA A 93 -14.97 1.75 1.65
C ALA A 93 -14.31 2.86 0.82
N VAL A 94 -12.98 2.97 0.83
CA VAL A 94 -12.25 4.03 0.11
C VAL A 94 -11.47 3.45 -1.06
N LEU A 95 -10.70 2.37 -0.86
CA LEU A 95 -9.81 1.85 -1.89
C LEU A 95 -10.54 0.94 -2.90
N HIS A 96 -11.45 0.09 -2.41
CA HIS A 96 -12.38 -0.71 -3.25
C HIS A 96 -13.66 0.04 -3.62
N TRP A 97 -13.65 1.37 -3.52
CA TRP A 97 -14.79 2.19 -3.90
C TRP A 97 -15.09 2.06 -5.39
N ARG A 98 -16.33 1.68 -5.70
CA ARG A 98 -16.85 1.64 -7.08
C ARG A 98 -17.13 3.06 -7.59
N PRO A 99 -16.56 3.48 -8.74
CA PRO A 99 -16.88 4.76 -9.37
C PRO A 99 -18.40 4.92 -9.55
N ARG A 100 -18.91 6.13 -9.28
CA ARG A 100 -20.35 6.43 -9.45
C ARG A 100 -20.55 7.65 -10.33
N THR A 101 -21.41 7.53 -11.32
CA THR A 101 -21.81 8.65 -12.18
C THR A 101 -23.03 9.36 -11.59
N ILE A 102 -22.92 10.67 -11.37
CA ILE A 102 -23.98 11.54 -10.90
C ILE A 102 -24.15 12.65 -11.94
N GLY A 103 -25.16 12.51 -12.81
CA GLY A 103 -25.32 13.40 -13.97
C GLY A 103 -24.10 13.30 -14.92
N PRO A 104 -23.46 14.42 -15.30
CA PRO A 104 -22.27 14.41 -16.16
C PRO A 104 -20.96 14.14 -15.39
N LEU A 105 -21.00 14.04 -14.06
CA LEU A 105 -19.81 13.91 -13.22
C LEU A 105 -19.60 12.45 -12.82
N THR A 106 -18.38 11.95 -13.00
CA THR A 106 -17.97 10.66 -12.44
C THR A 106 -17.20 10.89 -11.15
N VAL A 107 -17.75 10.39 -10.04
CA VAL A 107 -17.13 10.45 -8.71
C VAL A 107 -16.25 9.23 -8.54
N ASP A 108 -14.95 9.47 -8.59
CA ASP A 108 -13.94 8.44 -8.48
C ASP A 108 -12.67 9.00 -7.83
N SER A 109 -12.39 8.57 -6.60
CA SER A 109 -11.27 9.12 -5.85
C SER A 109 -9.93 8.67 -6.44
N LEU A 110 -8.90 9.52 -6.34
CA LEU A 110 -7.56 9.13 -6.78
C LEU A 110 -7.06 7.87 -6.05
N LEU A 111 -7.41 7.71 -4.77
CA LEU A 111 -7.07 6.52 -3.98
C LEU A 111 -7.68 5.24 -4.59
N ALA A 112 -8.97 5.27 -4.94
CA ALA A 112 -9.64 4.12 -5.54
C ALA A 112 -9.07 3.79 -6.94
N ARG A 113 -8.78 4.83 -7.75
CA ARG A 113 -8.19 4.68 -9.08
C ARG A 113 -6.82 4.03 -9.05
N GLU A 114 -5.93 4.55 -8.21
CA GLU A 114 -4.57 4.02 -8.06
C GLU A 114 -4.59 2.63 -7.41
N HIS A 115 -5.50 2.36 -6.47
CA HIS A 115 -5.67 1.02 -5.91
C HIS A 115 -6.15 0.01 -6.94
N ARG A 116 -7.05 0.40 -7.85
CA ARG A 116 -7.45 -0.43 -8.99
C ARG A 116 -6.29 -0.72 -9.94
N ALA A 117 -5.46 0.29 -10.23
CA ALA A 117 -4.24 0.09 -11.01
C ALA A 117 -3.27 -0.87 -10.30
N HIS A 118 -3.12 -0.75 -8.97
CA HIS A 118 -2.33 -1.67 -8.14
C HIS A 118 -2.88 -3.10 -8.15
N HIS A 119 -4.20 -3.30 -8.18
CA HIS A 119 -4.79 -4.63 -8.39
C HIS A 119 -4.50 -5.21 -9.78
N ALA A 120 -4.45 -4.36 -10.82
CA ALA A 120 -4.14 -4.78 -12.18
C ALA A 120 -2.67 -5.20 -12.31
N ASP A 121 -1.74 -4.42 -11.73
CA ASP A 121 -0.31 -4.74 -11.69
C ASP A 121 0.30 -4.56 -10.30
N PRO A 122 0.16 -5.55 -9.40
CA PRO A 122 0.65 -5.47 -8.03
C PRO A 122 2.19 -5.49 -7.92
N ARG A 123 2.91 -5.68 -9.03
CA ARG A 123 4.37 -5.68 -9.06
C ARG A 123 4.95 -4.31 -9.42
N ASP A 124 4.12 -3.38 -9.89
CA ASP A 124 4.54 -2.01 -10.17
C ASP A 124 4.70 -1.23 -8.84
N LEU A 125 5.93 -1.16 -8.34
CA LEU A 125 6.23 -0.65 -7.00
C LEU A 125 5.69 0.76 -6.70
N PRO A 126 5.75 1.76 -7.61
CA PRO A 126 5.11 3.05 -7.42
C PRO A 126 3.62 2.99 -7.05
N LEU A 127 2.85 2.02 -7.55
CA LEU A 127 1.41 1.87 -7.28
C LEU A 127 1.12 1.30 -5.88
N VAL A 128 2.12 0.70 -5.23
CA VAL A 128 1.99 0.14 -3.90
C VAL A 128 1.88 1.23 -2.83
N PHE A 129 2.45 2.40 -3.08
CA PHE A 129 2.48 3.49 -2.10
C PHE A 129 1.18 4.31 -2.13
N ILE A 130 0.87 4.97 -1.01
CA ILE A 130 -0.16 6.01 -1.00
C ILE A 130 0.25 7.07 -2.04
N PRO A 131 -0.65 7.44 -2.97
CA PRO A 131 -0.34 8.42 -3.99
C PRO A 131 0.16 9.71 -3.36
N TRP A 132 1.36 10.15 -3.72
CA TRP A 132 2.00 11.31 -3.07
C TRP A 132 1.15 12.58 -3.18
N ARG A 133 0.38 12.71 -4.27
CA ARG A 133 -0.59 13.80 -4.49
C ARG A 133 -1.65 13.86 -3.39
N VAL A 134 -2.06 12.70 -2.86
CA VAL A 134 -2.96 12.60 -1.72
C VAL A 134 -2.26 13.02 -0.43
N LEU A 135 -1.01 12.58 -0.24
CA LEU A 135 -0.24 12.90 0.98
C LEU A 135 -0.02 14.40 1.17
N VAL A 136 0.12 15.19 0.09
CA VAL A 136 0.33 16.65 0.14
C VAL A 136 -0.76 17.35 0.95
N TRP A 137 -2.03 16.94 0.82
CA TRP A 137 -3.13 17.53 1.59
C TRP A 137 -3.51 16.68 2.82
N LEU A 138 -3.36 15.35 2.74
CA LEU A 138 -3.76 14.46 3.82
C LEU A 138 -2.89 14.62 5.06
N LEU A 139 -1.56 14.81 4.92
CA LEU A 139 -0.67 14.96 6.06
C LEU A 139 -0.94 16.26 6.86
N PRO A 140 -1.07 17.45 6.23
CA PRO A 140 -1.51 18.66 6.94
C PRO A 140 -2.92 18.56 7.53
N THR A 141 -3.84 17.85 6.86
CA THR A 141 -5.20 17.65 7.39
C THR A 141 -5.17 16.95 8.75
N TYR A 142 -4.27 15.97 8.95
CA TYR A 142 -4.11 15.35 10.28
C TYR A 142 -3.67 16.36 11.35
N VAL A 143 -2.85 17.34 11.03
CA VAL A 143 -2.45 18.41 11.97
C VAL A 143 -3.67 19.22 12.38
N VAL A 144 -4.49 19.64 11.42
CA VAL A 144 -5.73 20.39 11.67
C VAL A 144 -6.69 19.57 12.53
N VAL A 145 -6.92 18.31 12.17
CA VAL A 145 -7.80 17.42 12.95
C VAL A 145 -7.26 17.22 14.36
N ALA A 146 -5.96 16.92 14.51
CA ALA A 146 -5.35 16.71 15.82
C ALA A 146 -5.48 17.96 16.71
N TRP A 147 -5.28 19.15 16.14
CA TRP A 147 -5.46 20.42 16.85
C TRP A 147 -6.90 20.61 17.33
N LEU A 148 -7.89 20.24 16.53
CA LEU A 148 -9.32 20.39 16.87
C LEU A 148 -9.80 19.39 17.93
N VAL A 149 -9.27 18.16 17.94
CA VAL A 149 -9.83 17.06 18.76
C VAL A 149 -9.04 16.77 20.04
N THR A 150 -7.89 17.42 20.24
CA THR A 150 -7.05 17.18 21.42
C THR A 150 -7.00 18.40 22.34
N PRO A 151 -6.85 18.20 23.66
CA PRO A 151 -6.99 19.29 24.62
C PRO A 151 -5.81 20.27 24.64
N ASN A 152 -4.63 19.87 24.18
CA ASN A 152 -3.44 20.71 24.15
C ASN A 152 -2.37 20.14 23.19
N SER A 153 -1.29 20.90 23.00
CA SER A 153 -0.20 20.57 22.08
C SER A 153 0.50 19.24 22.40
N ALA A 154 0.61 18.83 23.67
CA ALA A 154 1.24 17.56 24.02
C ALA A 154 0.41 16.36 23.51
N TRP A 155 -0.90 16.37 23.77
CA TRP A 155 -1.82 15.35 23.24
C TRP A 155 -1.89 15.36 21.71
N MET A 156 -1.96 16.55 21.11
CA MET A 156 -1.94 16.74 19.66
C MET A 156 -0.71 16.07 19.03
N LEU A 157 0.48 16.37 19.57
CA LEU A 157 1.73 15.87 19.03
C LEU A 157 1.91 14.37 19.30
N THR A 158 1.44 13.86 20.44
CA THR A 158 1.41 12.41 20.69
C THR A 158 0.49 11.69 19.68
N LEU A 159 -0.67 12.27 19.36
CA LEU A 159 -1.55 11.76 18.31
C LEU A 159 -0.87 11.77 16.93
N LEU A 160 -0.22 12.88 16.56
CA LEU A 160 0.47 13.00 15.26
C LEU A 160 1.64 12.03 15.12
N VAL A 161 2.47 11.88 16.16
CA VAL A 161 3.53 10.86 16.20
C VAL A 161 2.95 9.46 15.99
N SER A 162 1.84 9.15 16.67
CA SER A 162 1.17 7.85 16.56
C SER A 162 0.63 7.60 15.15
N VAL A 163 -0.11 8.57 14.58
CA VAL A 163 -0.72 8.46 13.25
C VAL A 163 0.35 8.35 12.16
N TYR A 164 1.37 9.21 12.17
CA TYR A 164 2.43 9.16 11.16
C TYR A 164 3.33 7.93 11.34
N GLY A 165 3.56 7.47 12.57
CA GLY A 165 4.28 6.23 12.84
C GLY A 165 3.55 5.00 12.32
N ILE A 166 2.24 4.90 12.56
CA ILE A 166 1.40 3.84 12.01
C ILE A 166 1.38 3.90 10.48
N LYS A 167 1.24 5.09 9.89
CA LYS A 167 1.26 5.24 8.44
C LYS A 167 2.60 4.80 7.83
N ALA A 168 3.73 5.18 8.43
CA ALA A 168 5.04 4.71 7.99
C ALA A 168 5.18 3.18 8.09
N GLY A 169 4.67 2.58 9.17
CA GLY A 169 4.63 1.13 9.35
C GLY A 169 3.74 0.42 8.33
N TYR A 170 2.57 0.99 8.02
CA TYR A 170 1.69 0.52 6.95
C TYR A 170 2.39 0.57 5.60
N GLU A 171 2.96 1.72 5.24
CA GLU A 171 3.63 1.94 3.96
C GLU A 171 4.75 0.93 3.74
N TRP A 172 5.60 0.74 4.77
CA TRP A 172 6.69 -0.22 4.75
C TRP A 172 6.18 -1.65 4.61
N THR A 173 5.14 -2.02 5.35
CA THR A 173 4.59 -3.38 5.32
C THR A 173 3.97 -3.69 3.96
N HIS A 174 3.15 -2.78 3.42
CA HIS A 174 2.48 -2.91 2.13
C HIS A 174 3.49 -2.99 0.98
N TYR A 175 4.53 -2.14 1.00
CA TYR A 175 5.67 -2.24 0.10
C TYR A 175 6.36 -3.61 0.19
N LEU A 176 6.71 -4.04 1.40
CA LEU A 176 7.50 -5.24 1.58
C LEU A 176 6.75 -6.50 1.14
N VAL A 177 5.42 -6.58 1.35
CA VAL A 177 4.62 -7.74 0.90
C VAL A 177 4.55 -7.88 -0.63
N HIS A 178 4.71 -6.79 -1.37
CA HIS A 178 4.74 -6.77 -2.85
C HIS A 178 6.15 -6.84 -3.44
N SER A 179 7.16 -6.53 -2.64
CA SER A 179 8.57 -6.70 -3.05
C SER A 179 8.96 -8.18 -3.21
N ASP A 180 10.13 -8.42 -3.83
CA ASP A 180 10.74 -9.75 -3.90
C ASP A 180 11.44 -10.19 -2.59
N HIS A 181 11.18 -9.49 -1.48
CA HIS A 181 11.66 -9.89 -0.17
C HIS A 181 10.91 -11.14 0.34
N ARG A 182 11.66 -12.15 0.77
CA ARG A 182 11.07 -13.40 1.26
C ARG A 182 10.68 -13.31 2.74
N PRO A 183 9.46 -13.74 3.12
CA PRO A 183 9.00 -13.64 4.50
C PRO A 183 9.68 -14.64 5.45
N ARG A 184 10.38 -14.10 6.46
CA ARG A 184 11.17 -14.90 7.43
C ARG A 184 10.44 -15.23 8.72
N SER A 185 9.58 -14.35 9.22
CA SER A 185 8.82 -14.57 10.46
C SER A 185 7.44 -15.18 10.19
N ARG A 186 6.86 -15.87 11.19
CA ARG A 186 5.50 -16.44 11.09
C ARG A 186 4.46 -15.34 10.86
N TRP A 187 4.57 -14.24 11.60
CA TRP A 187 3.70 -13.09 11.46
C TRP A 187 3.77 -12.50 10.04
N TYR A 188 4.97 -12.18 9.55
CA TYR A 188 5.10 -11.57 8.23
C TYR A 188 4.67 -12.54 7.11
N ARG A 189 4.93 -13.84 7.24
CA ARG A 189 4.39 -14.86 6.32
C ARG A 189 2.86 -14.83 6.24
N SER A 190 2.18 -14.66 7.38
CA SER A 190 0.71 -14.63 7.40
C SER A 190 0.14 -13.40 6.69
N VAL A 191 0.71 -12.23 6.95
CA VAL A 191 0.35 -10.97 6.31
C VAL A 191 0.62 -11.03 4.80
N TRP A 192 1.84 -11.44 4.42
CA TRP A 192 2.23 -11.63 3.02
C TRP A 192 1.29 -12.59 2.27
N ARG A 193 0.93 -13.73 2.89
CA ARG A 193 0.03 -14.71 2.27
C ARG A 193 -1.36 -14.13 2.06
N ASN A 194 -1.94 -13.53 3.10
CA ASN A 194 -3.28 -12.96 3.05
C ASN A 194 -3.39 -11.88 1.98
N HIS A 195 -2.46 -10.92 1.97
CA HIS A 195 -2.49 -9.83 1.00
C HIS A 195 -2.30 -10.32 -0.45
N ARG A 196 -1.48 -11.35 -0.65
CA ARG A 196 -1.37 -11.99 -1.97
C ARG A 196 -2.62 -12.75 -2.38
N LEU A 197 -3.31 -13.39 -1.44
CA LEU A 197 -4.61 -14.01 -1.73
C LEU A 197 -5.64 -12.94 -2.12
N HIS A 198 -5.64 -11.78 -1.47
CA HIS A 198 -6.47 -10.64 -1.85
C HIS A 198 -6.23 -10.20 -3.31
N HIS A 199 -4.96 -10.05 -3.72
CA HIS A 199 -4.61 -9.58 -5.07
C HIS A 199 -4.68 -10.64 -6.19
N TYR A 200 -4.49 -11.92 -5.87
CA TYR A 200 -4.40 -12.97 -6.89
C TYR A 200 -5.54 -13.97 -6.87
N LYS A 201 -6.27 -14.06 -5.75
CA LYS A 201 -7.36 -15.02 -5.59
C LYS A 201 -8.71 -14.33 -5.56
N ASN A 202 -8.99 -13.49 -4.57
CA ASN A 202 -10.30 -12.87 -4.45
C ASN A 202 -10.22 -11.57 -3.64
N GLU A 203 -10.62 -10.47 -4.29
CA GLU A 203 -10.61 -9.11 -3.78
C GLU A 203 -11.63 -8.85 -2.66
N HIS A 204 -12.59 -9.76 -2.43
CA HIS A 204 -13.61 -9.63 -1.40
C HIS A 204 -13.18 -10.18 -0.03
N TYR A 205 -11.94 -10.66 0.09
CA TYR A 205 -11.40 -11.29 1.29
C TYR A 205 -10.00 -10.77 1.61
N TRP A 206 -9.57 -10.94 2.87
CA TRP A 206 -8.21 -10.61 3.34
C TRP A 206 -7.80 -9.14 3.13
N PHE A 207 -8.62 -8.20 3.57
CA PHE A 207 -8.41 -6.77 3.43
C PHE A 207 -7.32 -6.20 4.35
N THR A 208 -6.99 -6.82 5.47
CA THR A 208 -5.92 -6.28 6.33
C THR A 208 -4.54 -6.48 5.69
N VAL A 209 -3.72 -5.42 5.63
CA VAL A 209 -2.38 -5.40 5.02
C VAL A 209 -1.28 -5.39 6.07
N THR A 210 -1.55 -4.88 7.28
CA THR A 210 -0.56 -4.84 8.38
C THR A 210 -0.76 -5.93 9.42
N SER A 211 -1.87 -6.66 9.35
CA SER A 211 -2.18 -7.74 10.25
C SER A 211 -2.82 -8.91 9.50
N ALA A 212 -3.15 -10.00 10.20
CA ALA A 212 -3.67 -11.20 9.58
C ALA A 212 -4.76 -11.82 10.45
N GLY A 213 -5.98 -11.93 9.91
CA GLY A 213 -7.10 -12.55 10.62
C GLY A 213 -7.57 -11.75 11.84
N THR A 214 -7.41 -10.43 11.80
CA THR A 214 -7.86 -9.46 12.80
C THR A 214 -9.24 -8.92 12.39
N ALA A 215 -9.31 -7.73 11.77
CA ALA A 215 -10.55 -7.15 11.27
C ALA A 215 -11.21 -8.05 10.22
N ASP A 216 -10.44 -8.79 9.42
CA ASP A 216 -11.02 -9.75 8.48
C ASP A 216 -11.87 -10.84 9.16
N ARG A 217 -11.49 -11.29 10.36
CA ARG A 217 -12.35 -12.23 11.11
C ARG A 217 -13.55 -11.52 11.72
N LEU A 218 -13.35 -10.30 12.21
CA LEU A 218 -14.42 -9.49 12.80
C LEU A 218 -15.54 -9.21 11.78
N PHE A 219 -15.20 -8.97 10.52
CA PHE A 219 -16.14 -8.63 9.45
C PHE A 219 -16.46 -9.80 8.50
N GLY A 220 -16.04 -11.03 8.82
CA GLY A 220 -16.38 -12.21 8.03
C GLY A 220 -15.67 -12.31 6.67
N THR A 221 -14.58 -11.56 6.47
CA THR A 221 -13.73 -11.57 5.25
C THR A 221 -12.46 -12.43 5.42
N TYR A 222 -12.43 -13.30 6.45
CA TYR A 222 -11.37 -14.29 6.69
C TYR A 222 -11.92 -15.73 6.61
N PRO A 223 -11.90 -16.38 5.43
CA PRO A 223 -12.40 -17.73 5.27
C PRO A 223 -11.56 -18.74 6.07
N ALA A 224 -12.23 -19.76 6.63
CA ALA A 224 -11.57 -20.82 7.40
C ALA A 224 -10.60 -21.64 6.53
N ASP A 225 -10.99 -21.92 5.28
CA ASP A 225 -10.12 -22.50 4.27
C ASP A 225 -10.00 -21.56 3.06
N ALA A 226 -8.78 -21.05 2.87
CA ALA A 226 -8.46 -20.23 1.72
C ALA A 226 -8.53 -21.00 0.40
N SER A 227 -8.36 -22.33 0.40
CA SER A 227 -8.37 -23.14 -0.82
C SER A 227 -9.76 -23.23 -1.44
N ALA A 228 -10.80 -23.31 -0.59
CA ALA A 228 -12.21 -23.37 -0.98
C ALA A 228 -12.78 -22.07 -1.58
N VAL A 229 -12.12 -20.92 -1.38
CA VAL A 229 -12.55 -19.66 -2.01
C VAL A 229 -12.37 -19.75 -3.52
N PRO A 230 -13.37 -19.42 -4.35
CA PRO A 230 -13.20 -19.36 -5.79
C PRO A 230 -12.36 -18.15 -6.19
N THR A 231 -11.57 -18.29 -7.25
CA THR A 231 -10.86 -17.16 -7.84
C THR A 231 -11.87 -16.19 -8.45
N SER A 232 -11.82 -14.92 -8.03
CA SER A 232 -12.71 -13.90 -8.57
C SER A 232 -12.28 -13.50 -9.98
N PRO A 233 -13.22 -13.35 -10.92
CA PRO A 233 -12.91 -12.89 -12.27
C PRO A 233 -12.52 -11.40 -12.34
N THR A 234 -12.82 -10.61 -11.29
CA THR A 234 -12.53 -9.18 -11.21
C THR A 234 -11.32 -8.85 -10.32
N VAL A 235 -10.60 -9.85 -9.80
CA VAL A 235 -9.49 -9.64 -8.84
C VAL A 235 -8.37 -8.72 -9.36
N LYS A 236 -8.14 -8.70 -10.68
CA LYS A 236 -7.18 -7.81 -11.36
C LYS A 236 -7.82 -6.61 -12.07
N ARG A 237 -9.15 -6.52 -12.03
CA ARG A 237 -9.96 -5.59 -12.81
C ARG A 237 -11.22 -5.28 -12.03
N LEU A 238 -11.04 -4.57 -10.92
CA LEU A 238 -12.11 -4.33 -9.95
C LEU A 238 -13.26 -3.60 -10.66
N HIS A 239 -14.46 -4.17 -10.54
CA HIS A 239 -15.74 -3.68 -11.10
C HIS A 239 -16.00 -3.90 -12.61
N ASP A 240 -15.05 -4.44 -13.40
CA ASP A 240 -15.19 -4.61 -14.86
C ASP A 240 -16.43 -5.43 -15.31
N LEU A 241 -16.77 -6.52 -14.60
CA LEU A 241 -17.91 -7.38 -14.99
C LEU A 241 -19.28 -6.75 -14.75
N GLU A 242 -19.33 -5.64 -14.00
CA GLU A 242 -20.57 -4.95 -13.66
C GLU A 242 -20.78 -3.71 -14.52
N GLU A 243 -19.74 -3.16 -15.16
CA GLU A 243 -19.85 -2.10 -16.17
C GLU A 243 -20.47 -2.57 -17.48
N THR A 244 -20.35 -3.87 -17.80
CA THR A 244 -20.98 -4.48 -18.99
C THR A 244 -22.47 -4.78 -18.83
N ARG A 245 -23.05 -4.52 -17.65
CA ARG A 245 -24.48 -4.75 -17.33
C ARG A 245 -25.27 -3.46 -17.07
N GLY A 246 -24.66 -2.29 -17.30
CA GLY A 246 -25.28 -0.97 -17.15
C GLY A 246 -25.67 -0.36 -18.48
#